data_AF-A0A6G3XUZ9-F1
#
_entry.id   AF-A0A6G3XUZ9-F1
#
_cell.length_a   1.000
_cell.length_b   1.000
_cell.length_c   1.000
_cell.angle_alpha   90.00
_cell.angle_beta   90.00
_cell.angle_gamma   90.00
#
_symmetry.space_group_name_H-M   'P 1'
#
loop_
_entity.id
_entity.type
_entity.pdbx_description
1 polymer ?
#
loop_
_entity_poly.entity_id
_entity_poly.type
_entity_poly.pdbx_seq_one_letter_code
_entity_poly.pdbx_strand_id
1 'polypeptide(L)' 'RDGGSYPWSFSGVMGLAERCLDPAEADRLEVLTAAQDEQEGASPGAGGYWSEAFQRLVSTLRLRAAMEAELMS' A
#
# COMPACT_ATOMS: atom_id res chain seq x y z
N ARG A 1 -28.45 6.04 -2.65
CA ARG A 1 -27.51 5.15 -3.36
C ARG A 1 -26.38 4.89 -2.38
N ASP A 2 -26.56 3.88 -1.53
CA ASP A 2 -25.57 3.45 -0.55
C ASP A 2 -24.33 2.96 -1.28
N GLY A 3 -23.27 3.77 -1.21
CA GLY A 3 -21.97 3.47 -1.80
C GLY A 3 -21.26 2.41 -0.96
N GLY A 4 -21.74 1.17 -1.03
CA GLY A 4 -20.97 0.02 -0.57
C GLY A 4 -19.74 -0.13 -1.46
N SER A 5 -18.66 0.55 -1.10
CA SER A 5 -17.36 0.35 -1.75
C SER A 5 -16.89 -1.04 -1.36
N TYR A 6 -17.17 -2.01 -2.23
CA TYR A 6 -16.83 -3.38 -1.94
C TYR A 6 -15.30 -3.58 -1.89
N PRO A 7 -14.78 -4.41 -0.96
CA PRO A 7 -13.34 -4.50 -0.68
C PRO A 7 -12.46 -4.89 -1.88
N TRP A 8 -13.02 -5.53 -2.91
CA TRP A 8 -12.31 -5.94 -4.12
C TRP A 8 -12.01 -4.81 -5.12
N SER A 9 -12.64 -3.64 -5.01
CA SER A 9 -12.34 -2.49 -5.87
C SER A 9 -10.96 -1.87 -5.60
N PHE A 10 -10.36 -2.15 -4.45
CA PHE A 10 -9.08 -1.58 -4.04
C PHE A 10 -7.85 -2.36 -4.57
N SER A 11 -8.02 -3.65 -4.92
CA SER A 11 -6.93 -4.48 -5.47
C SER A 11 -6.32 -3.90 -6.75
N GLY A 12 -7.11 -3.21 -7.58
CA GLY A 12 -6.61 -2.58 -8.80
C GLY A 12 -5.64 -1.43 -8.55
N VAL A 13 -5.89 -0.62 -7.51
CA VAL A 13 -5.03 0.51 -7.13
C VAL A 13 -3.70 0.02 -6.58
N MET A 14 -3.73 -0.98 -5.69
CA MET A 14 -2.51 -1.57 -5.13
C MET A 14 -1.64 -2.22 -6.21
N GLY A 15 -2.25 -3.00 -7.11
CA GLY A 15 -1.50 -3.61 -8.22
C GLY A 15 -0.94 -2.60 -9.23
N LEU A 16 -1.53 -1.41 -9.35
CA LEU A 16 -0.93 -0.31 -10.12
C LEU A 16 0.25 0.31 -9.37
N ALA A 17 0.07 0.61 -8.08
CA ALA A 17 1.11 1.17 -7.22
C ALA A 17 2.38 0.30 -7.21
N GLU A 18 2.24 -1.02 -7.05
CA GLU A 18 3.37 -1.96 -7.07
C GLU A 18 4.21 -1.91 -8.36
N ARG A 19 3.59 -1.60 -9.51
CA ARG A 19 4.27 -1.58 -10.82
C ARG A 19 4.78 -0.20 -11.20
N CYS A 20 4.09 0.86 -10.78
CA CYS A 20 4.38 2.23 -11.20
C CYS A 20 5.29 2.99 -10.23
N LEU A 21 5.38 2.56 -8.97
CA LEU A 21 6.26 3.21 -8.00
C LEU A 21 7.71 2.74 -8.18
N ASP A 22 8.62 3.71 -8.07
CA ASP A 22 10.05 3.46 -7.99
C ASP A 22 10.35 2.72 -6.67
N PRO A 23 11.10 1.60 -6.70
CA PRO A 23 11.53 0.89 -5.49
C PRO A 23 12.20 1.78 -4.44
N ALA A 24 12.92 2.84 -4.83
CA ALA A 24 13.60 3.76 -3.93
C ALA A 24 12.64 4.64 -3.11
N GLU A 25 11.36 4.71 -3.47
CA GLU A 25 10.36 5.54 -2.80
C GLU A 25 9.69 4.84 -1.60
N ALA A 26 10.12 3.61 -1.27
CA ALA A 26 9.54 2.80 -0.21
C ALA A 26 9.49 3.53 1.15
N ASP A 27 10.54 4.26 1.51
CA ASP A 27 10.63 4.93 2.82
C ASP A 27 9.63 6.09 2.94
N ARG A 28 9.25 6.73 1.83
CA ARG A 28 8.22 7.80 1.84
C ARG A 28 6.83 7.24 2.14
N LEU A 29 6.60 5.96 1.82
CA LEU A 29 5.32 5.28 2.02
C LEU A 29 5.18 4.69 3.43
N GLU A 30 6.26 4.59 4.21
CA GLU A 30 6.22 4.05 5.57
C GLU A 30 5.22 4.75 6.47
N VAL A 31 5.07 6.07 6.33
CA VAL A 31 4.11 6.84 7.12
C VAL A 31 2.67 6.36 6.95
N LEU A 32 2.34 5.77 5.80
CA LEU A 32 1.01 5.25 5.47
C LEU A 32 0.76 3.84 6.05
N THR A 33 1.80 3.18 6.56
CA THR A 33 1.67 1.87 7.20
C THR A 33 1.10 1.95 8.60
N ALA A 34 1.10 3.12 9.22
CA ALA A 34 0.46 3.34 10.51
C ALA A 34 -1.06 3.17 10.38
N ALA A 35 -1.67 2.53 11.39
CA ALA A 35 -3.12 2.40 11.44
C ALA A 35 -3.76 3.80 11.46
N GLN A 36 -4.56 4.09 10.44
CA GLN A 36 -5.30 5.35 10.36
C GLN A 36 -6.49 5.27 11.31
N ASP A 37 -6.74 6.36 12.04
CA ASP A 37 -7.93 6.50 12.87
C ASP A 37 -9.19 6.36 11.99
N GLU A 38 -10.19 5.64 12.48
CA GLU A 38 -11.40 5.39 11.70
C GLU A 38 -12.20 6.68 11.56
N GLN A 39 -12.15 7.28 10.38
CA GLN A 39 -12.89 8.50 10.11
C GLN A 39 -14.40 8.22 10.02
N GLU A 40 -15.22 9.10 10.61
CA GLU A 40 -16.69 8.99 10.55
C GLU A 40 -17.17 8.88 9.09
N GLY A 41 -17.76 7.73 8.75
CA GLY A 41 -18.22 7.40 7.40
C GLY A 41 -17.35 6.41 6.63
N ALA A 42 -16.21 5.99 7.16
CA ALA A 42 -15.45 4.87 6.62
C ALA A 42 -16.14 3.52 6.93
N SER A 43 -15.99 2.54 6.02
CA SER A 43 -16.41 1.17 6.33
C SER A 43 -15.60 0.63 7.52
N PRO A 44 -16.23 -0.03 8.50
CA PRO A 44 -15.53 -0.61 9.63
C PRO A 44 -14.38 -1.53 9.19
N GLY A 45 -13.19 -1.34 9.78
CA GLY A 45 -11.99 -2.13 9.49
C GLY A 45 -11.20 -1.69 8.25
N ALA A 46 -11.65 -0.64 7.54
CA ALA A 46 -10.93 -0.13 6.37
C ALA A 46 -9.53 0.40 6.75
N GLY A 47 -9.38 1.06 7.90
CA GLY A 47 -8.09 1.57 8.36
C GLY A 47 -7.04 0.47 8.56
N GLY A 48 -7.44 -0.66 9.17
CA GLY A 48 -6.57 -1.83 9.35
C GLY A 48 -6.18 -2.49 8.02
N TYR A 49 -7.15 -2.61 7.09
CA TYR A 49 -6.88 -3.14 5.76
C TYR A 49 -5.84 -2.28 4.99
N TRP A 50 -5.98 -0.95 5.03
CA TRP A 50 -5.06 -0.05 4.34
C TRP A 50 -3.66 -0.08 4.94
N SER A 51 -3.56 -0.09 6.27
CA SER A 51 -2.29 -0.27 6.98
C SER A 51 -1.56 -1.53 6.52
N GLU A 52 -2.26 -2.68 6.48
CA GLU A 52 -1.68 -3.94 6.00
C GLU A 52 -1.32 -3.91 4.51
N ALA A 53 -2.15 -3.30 3.67
CA ALA A 53 -1.87 -3.15 2.23
C ALA A 53 -0.61 -2.30 1.99
N PHE A 54 -0.44 -1.18 2.70
CA PHE A 54 0.77 -0.36 2.61
C PHE A 54 2.00 -1.08 3.15
N GLN A 55 1.88 -1.86 4.24
CA GLN A 55 3.00 -2.68 4.75
C GLN A 55 3.50 -3.67 3.71
N ARG A 56 2.58 -4.34 3.00
CA ARG A 56 2.92 -5.27 1.92
C ARG A 56 3.58 -4.55 0.75
N LEU A 57 3.04 -3.41 0.33
CA LEU A 57 3.63 -2.60 -0.75
C LEU A 57 5.05 -2.13 -0.42
N VAL A 58 5.27 -1.57 0.77
CA VAL A 58 6.60 -1.11 1.22
C VAL A 58 7.60 -2.27 1.24
N SER A 59 7.18 -3.43 1.73
CA SER A 59 8.02 -4.64 1.74
C SER A 59 8.41 -5.07 0.33
N THR A 60 7.47 -5.05 -0.62
CA THR A 60 7.73 -5.37 -2.03
C THR A 60 8.70 -4.38 -2.67
N LEU A 61 8.52 -3.07 -2.45
CA LEU A 61 9.42 -2.05 -3.01
C LEU A 61 10.85 -2.19 -2.47
N ARG A 62 11.02 -2.41 -1.15
CA ARG A 62 12.34 -2.66 -0.54
C ARG A 62 13.03 -3.89 -1.11
N LEU A 63 12.29 -4.98 -1.30
CA LEU A 63 12.84 -6.19 -1.91
C LEU A 63 13.34 -5.90 -3.34
N ARG A 64 12.54 -5.18 -4.14
CA ARG A 64 12.95 -4.80 -5.50
C ARG A 64 14.18 -3.89 -5.50
N ALA A 65 14.23 -2.90 -4.60
CA ALA A 65 15.39 -2.00 -4.48
C ALA A 65 16.67 -2.77 -4.12
N ALA A 66 16.58 -3.75 -3.21
CA ALA A 66 17.70 -4.63 -2.89
C ALA A 66 18.14 -5.46 -4.11
N MET A 67 17.20 -6.06 -4.84
CA MET A 67 17.51 -6.81 -6.06
C MET A 67 18.17 -5.93 -7.13
N GLU A 68 17.73 -4.69 -7.31
CA GLU A 68 18.33 -3.75 -8.26
C GLU A 68 19.75 -3.36 -7.84
N ALA A 69 19.99 -3.14 -6.55
CA ALA A 69 21.33 -2.87 -6.02
C ALA A 69 22.30 -4.05 -6.27
N GLU A 70 21.85 -5.30 -6.07
CA GLU A 70 22.65 -6.49 -6.37
C GLU A 70 22.97 -6.64 -7.86
N LEU A 71 22.05 -6.26 -8.76
CA LEU A 71 22.28 -6.31 -10.21
C LEU A 71 23.26 -5.23 -10.70
N MET A 72 23.44 -4.16 -9.94
CA MET A 72 24.38 -3.08 -10.24
C MET A 72 25.76 -3.29 -9.62
N SER A 73 25.91 -4.29 -8.74
CA SER A 73 27.19 -4.67 -8.12
C SER A 73 28.04 -5.57 -9.02
#